data_AF-A0AAU7PL85-F1
#
_entry.id   AF-A0AAU7PL85-F1
#
_cell.length_a   1.000
_cell.length_b   1.000
_cell.length_c   1.000
_cell.angle_alpha   90.00
_cell.angle_beta   90.00
_cell.angle_gamma   90.00
#
_symmetry.space_group_name_H-M   'P 1'
#
loop_
_entity.id
_entity.type
_entity.pdbx_description
1 polymer ?
#
loop_
_entity_poly.entity_id
_entity_poly.type
_entity_poly.pdbx_seq_one_letter_code
_entity_poly.pdbx_strand_id
1 'polypeptide(L)' 'MIKLNILDMDSFLQTVNACSDAVHLLYPDGRKENINKHHGLQMELMHQYRENKNFLCLTLDIPAPKDYMSIISYYAGDC' A
#
# COMPACT_ATOMS: atom_id res chain seq x y z
N MET A 1 4.34 -2.16 11.23
CA MET A 1 3.28 -1.17 11.00
C MET A 1 3.88 0.16 10.56
N ILE A 2 3.41 0.69 9.43
CA ILE A 2 3.77 2.02 8.93
C ILE A 2 2.53 2.72 8.37
N LYS A 3 2.46 4.04 8.52
CA LYS A 3 1.42 4.88 7.93
C LYS A 3 2.01 5.70 6.78
N LEU A 4 1.40 5.64 5.60
CA LEU A 4 1.86 6.29 4.38
C LEU A 4 0.75 7.14 3.76
N ASN A 5 1.12 8.30 3.23
CA ASN A 5 0.22 9.14 2.44
C ASN A 5 0.50 8.87 0.95
N ILE A 6 -0.40 8.13 0.30
CA ILE A 6 -0.25 7.77 -1.10
C ILE A 6 -0.69 8.93 -1.97
N LEU A 7 0.26 9.46 -2.75
CA LEU A 7 0.09 10.55 -3.72
C LEU A 7 0.15 10.07 -5.18
N ASP A 8 0.69 8.86 -5.39
CA ASP A 8 0.65 8.14 -6.66
C ASP A 8 0.26 6.68 -6.39
N MET A 9 -1.02 6.37 -6.63
CA MET A 9 -1.54 5.04 -6.40
C MET A 9 -1.00 4.01 -7.40
N ASP A 10 -0.71 4.41 -8.64
CA ASP A 10 -0.24 3.47 -9.66
C ASP A 10 1.18 3.00 -9.33
N SER A 11 2.10 3.92 -9.02
CA SER A 11 3.47 3.60 -8.60
C SER A 11 3.51 2.82 -7.29
N PHE A 12 2.64 3.16 -6.33
CA PHE A 12 2.49 2.41 -5.10
C PHE A 12 2.06 0.95 -5.35
N LEU A 13 1.00 0.74 -6.14
CA LEU A 13 0.50 -0.60 -6.42
C LEU A 13 1.49 -1.44 -7.24
N GLN A 14 2.26 -0.82 -8.14
CA GLN A 14 3.36 -1.49 -8.83
C GLN A 14 4.42 -1.99 -7.84
N THR A 15 4.81 -1.16 -6.87
CA THR A 15 5.77 -1.54 -5.82
C THR A 15 5.22 -2.68 -4.95
N VAL A 16 3.95 -2.61 -4.55
CA VAL A 16 3.28 -3.67 -3.79
C VAL A 16 3.25 -4.98 -4.57
N ASN A 17 2.99 -4.96 -5.88
CA ASN A 17 2.96 -6.15 -6.73
C ASN A 17 4.35 -6.76 -6.97
N ALA A 18 5.42 -5.97 -6.84
CA ALA A 18 6.79 -6.43 -6.90
C ALA A 18 7.28 -7.09 -5.60
N CYS A 19 6.55 -6.93 -4.49
CA CYS A 19 6.90 -7.54 -3.21
C CYS A 19 6.79 -9.08 -3.28
N SER A 20 7.70 -9.74 -2.58
CA SER A 20 7.77 -11.21 -2.55
C SER A 20 6.79 -11.86 -1.57
N ASP A 21 6.49 -11.18 -0.46
CA ASP A 21 5.64 -11.64 0.62
C ASP A 21 4.39 -10.76 0.76
N ALA A 22 3.51 -11.10 1.69
CA ALA A 22 2.29 -10.37 1.95
C ALA A 22 2.56 -8.92 2.35
N VAL A 23 1.73 -8.03 1.83
CA VAL A 23 1.67 -6.62 2.23
C VAL A 23 0.25 -6.41 2.74
N HIS A 24 0.07 -6.28 4.05
CA HIS A 24 -1.26 -6.16 4.61
C HIS A 24 -1.68 -4.70 4.75
N LEU A 25 -2.87 -4.35 4.27
CA LEU A 25 -3.62 -3.22 4.83
C LEU A 25 -3.98 -3.56 6.27
N LEU A 26 -3.75 -2.61 7.16
CA LEU A 26 -4.16 -2.70 8.55
C LEU A 26 -5.26 -1.69 8.84
N TYR A 27 -6.43 -2.21 9.20
CA TYR A 27 -7.59 -1.41 9.57
C TYR A 27 -7.56 -1.01 11.05
N PRO A 28 -8.30 0.05 11.44
CA PRO A 28 -8.37 0.49 12.84
C PRO A 28 -8.91 -0.55 13.82
N ASP A 29 -9.73 -1.49 13.34
CA ASP A 29 -10.27 -2.62 14.10
C ASP A 29 -9.26 -3.78 14.28
N GLY A 30 -8.05 -3.65 13.72
CA GLY A 30 -7.00 -4.66 13.75
C GLY A 30 -7.09 -5.71 12.64
N ARG A 31 -8.11 -5.64 11.77
CA ARG A 31 -8.23 -6.52 10.60
C ARG A 31 -7.06 -6.28 9.64
N LYS A 32 -6.58 -7.36 9.02
CA LYS A 32 -5.51 -7.35 8.02
C LYS A 32 -5.98 -7.96 6.72
N GLU A 33 -5.74 -7.27 5.61
CA GLU A 33 -6.03 -7.79 4.28
C GLU A 33 -4.80 -7.65 3.38
N ASN A 34 -4.38 -8.76 2.76
CA ASN A 34 -3.21 -8.76 1.89
C ASN A 34 -3.56 -8.07 0.55
N ILE A 35 -2.88 -6.96 0.26
CA ILE A 35 -3.01 -6.24 -1.01
C ILE A 35 -2.03 -6.71 -2.08
N ASN A 36 -1.00 -7.49 -1.76
CA ASN A 36 -0.06 -7.98 -2.76
C ASN A 36 -0.79 -8.87 -3.78
N LYS A 37 -0.79 -8.45 -5.05
CA LYS A 37 -1.46 -9.11 -6.19
C LYS A 37 -2.97 -9.35 -6.01
N HIS A 38 -3.60 -8.69 -5.05
CA HIS A 38 -5.03 -8.81 -4.81
C HIS A 38 -5.80 -7.76 -5.63
N HIS A 39 -5.97 -8.01 -6.93
CA HIS A 39 -6.50 -7.01 -7.88
C HIS A 39 -7.88 -6.43 -7.53
N GLY A 40 -8.78 -7.19 -6.91
CA GLY A 40 -10.09 -6.66 -6.46
C GLY A 40 -9.94 -5.55 -5.42
N LEU A 41 -9.26 -5.86 -4.31
CA LEU A 41 -8.92 -4.89 -3.27
C LEU A 41 -8.08 -3.71 -3.78
N GLN A 42 -7.15 -3.94 -4.73
CA GLN A 42 -6.39 -2.86 -5.36
C GLN A 42 -7.29 -1.93 -6.19
N MET A 43 -8.30 -2.46 -6.88
CA MET A 43 -9.27 -1.67 -7.62
C MET A 43 -10.14 -0.82 -6.69
N GLU A 44 -10.57 -1.39 -5.56
CA GLU A 44 -11.31 -0.66 -4.52
C GLU A 44 -10.47 0.49 -3.94
N LEU A 45 -9.19 0.25 -3.63
CA LEU A 45 -8.26 1.29 -3.18
C LEU A 45 -8.09 2.40 -4.23
N MET A 46 -7.96 2.05 -5.50
CA MET A 46 -7.85 3.02 -6.60
C MET A 46 -9.10 3.89 -6.71
N HIS A 47 -10.29 3.30 -6.54
CA HIS A 47 -11.55 4.04 -6.52
C HIS A 47 -11.58 5.03 -5.34
N GLN A 48 -11.27 4.57 -4.13
CA GLN A 48 -11.22 5.42 -2.93
C GLN A 48 -10.21 6.55 -3.08
N TYR A 49 -9.05 6.28 -3.65
CA TYR A 49 -8.02 7.29 -3.92
C TYR A 49 -8.52 8.40 -4.84
N ARG A 50 -9.21 8.04 -5.93
CA ARG A 50 -9.81 9.02 -6.87
C ARG A 50 -10.93 9.83 -6.23
N GLU A 51 -11.79 9.19 -5.44
CA GLU A 51 -12.84 9.89 -4.68
C GLU A 51 -12.26 10.88 -3.67
N ASN A 52 -11.13 10.54 -3.04
CA ASN A 52 -10.42 11.39 -2.11
C ASN A 52 -9.46 12.40 -2.79
N LYS A 53 -9.76 12.81 -4.03
CA LYS A 53 -9.00 13.82 -4.80
C LYS A 53 -7.53 13.42 -5.01
N ASN A 54 -7.30 12.16 -5.35
CA ASN A 54 -5.97 11.60 -5.60
C ASN A 54 -5.07 11.66 -4.35
N PHE A 55 -5.64 11.32 -3.20
CA PHE A 55 -4.93 11.22 -1.93
C PHE A 55 -5.51 10.08 -1.10
N LEU A 56 -4.68 9.20 -0.56
CA LEU A 56 -5.16 8.16 0.37
C LEU A 56 -4.14 7.87 1.45
N CYS A 57 -4.58 7.88 2.71
CA CYS A 57 -3.72 7.53 3.84
C CYS A 57 -3.94 6.07 4.23
N LEU A 58 -2.90 5.25 4.11
CA LEU A 58 -2.95 3.82 4.38
C LEU A 58 -2.04 3.45 5.55
N THR A 59 -2.48 2.48 6.35
CA THR A 59 -1.62 1.83 7.34
C THR A 59 -1.30 0.43 6.84
N LEU A 60 -0.02 0.11 6.78
CA LEU A 60 0.48 -1.16 6.27
C LEU A 60 1.16 -1.97 7.37
N ASP A 61 0.98 -3.28 7.31
CA ASP A 61 1.77 -4.25 8.06
C ASP A 61 2.49 -5.20 7.11
N ILE A 62 3.82 -5.06 7.07
CA ILE A 62 4.69 -5.74 6.11
C ILE A 62 5.66 -6.61 6.93
N PRO A 63 5.44 -7.93 7.00
CA PRO A 63 6.25 -8.81 7.84
C PRO A 63 7.66 -9.02 7.27
N ALA A 64 7.82 -8.99 5.94
CA ALA A 64 9.11 -9.19 5.29
C ALA A 64 9.96 -7.91 5.30
N PRO A 65 11.15 -7.90 5.94
CA PRO A 65 11.98 -6.68 6.03
C PRO A 65 12.44 -6.14 4.67
N LYS A 66 12.65 -7.03 3.69
CA LYS A 66 13.04 -6.64 2.33
C LYS A 66 11.91 -5.87 1.64
N ASP A 67 10.70 -6.39 1.67
CA ASP A 67 9.52 -5.75 1.07
C ASP A 67 9.16 -4.45 1.80
N TYR A 68 9.34 -4.41 3.13
CA TYR A 68 9.23 -3.18 3.91
C TYR A 68 10.19 -2.11 3.36
N MET A 69 11.47 -2.44 3.20
CA MET A 69 12.46 -1.50 2.67
C MET A 69 12.16 -1.08 1.23
N SER A 70 11.63 -1.96 0.39
CA SER A 70 11.19 -1.61 -0.98
C SER A 70 10.07 -0.56 -0.96
N ILE A 71 9.06 -0.73 -0.10
CA ILE A 71 7.95 0.24 0.03
C ILE A 71 8.43 1.57 0.63
N ILE A 72 9.35 1.56 1.60
CA ILE A 72 9.97 2.78 2.13
C ILE A 72 10.79 3.50 1.07
N SER A 73 11.58 2.76 0.29
CA SER A 73 12.45 3.35 -0.74
C SER A 73 11.62 4.02 -1.83
N TYR A 74 10.50 3.42 -2.22
CA TYR A 74 9.48 4.06 -3.06
C TYR A 74 9.04 5.39 -2.44
N TYR A 75 8.57 5.36 -1.19
CA TYR A 75 8.05 6.56 -0.52
C TYR A 75 9.08 7.68 -0.33
N ALA A 76 10.34 7.33 -0.10
CA ALA A 76 11.44 8.29 0.07
C ALA A 76 11.93 8.89 -1.27
N GLY A 77 11.67 8.23 -2.40
CA GLY A 77 12.06 8.69 -3.73
C GLY A 77 10.97 9.51 -4.46
N ASP A 78 9.70 9.32 -4.08
CA ASP A 78 8.52 10.02 -4.63
C ASP A 78 8.13 11.29 -3.83
N CYS A 79 8.96 11.71 -2.86
CA CYS A 79 8.82 12.93 -2.07
C CYS A 79 9.88 13.98 -2.40
#